data_AF-A0A7X7H844-F1
#
_entry.id   AF-A0A7X7H844-F1
#
_cell.length_a   1.000
_cell.length_b   1.000
_cell.length_c   1.000
_cell.angle_alpha   90.00
_cell.angle_beta   90.00
_cell.angle_gamma   90.00
#
_symmetry.space_group_name_H-M   'P 1'
#
loop_
_entity.id
_entity.type
_entity.pdbx_description
1 polymer ?
#
loop_
_entity_poly.entity_id
_entity_poly.type
_entity_poly.pdbx_seq_one_letter_code
_entity_poly.pdbx_strand_id
1 'polypeptide(L)'
;FHRLLSLSLDRAHKARFEIAQVLTSLGHTGGVQLPDISTKDKAQAYIGLDMDMERGNKSKFQESVSPKWLEQAKANNRLVSLK
;
A
#
# COMPACT_ATOMS: atom_id res chain seq x y z
N PHE A 1 11.74 -15.29 11.24
CA PHE A 1 11.73 -13.97 10.56
C PHE A 1 13.09 -13.57 10.00
N HIS A 2 14.18 -13.68 10.77
CA HIS A 2 15.53 -13.24 10.33
C HIS A 2 16.01 -13.86 9.00
N ARG A 3 15.87 -15.18 8.83
CA ARG A 3 16.21 -15.89 7.58
C ARG A 3 15.42 -15.38 6.36
N LEU A 4 14.13 -15.08 6.55
CA LEU A 4 13.27 -14.60 5.47
C LEU A 4 13.69 -13.20 5.02
N LEU A 5 13.99 -12.32 5.97
CA LEU A 5 14.47 -10.96 5.70
C LEU A 5 15.84 -10.96 5.00
N SER A 6 16.74 -11.86 5.41
CA SER A 6 18.04 -12.02 4.76
C SER A 6 17.88 -12.48 3.30
N LEU A 7 17.00 -13.46 3.04
CA LEU A 7 16.73 -13.92 1.67
C LEU A 7 16.04 -12.85 0.81
N SER A 8 15.13 -12.05 1.38
CA SER A 8 14.51 -10.94 0.64
C SER A 8 15.53 -9.84 0.32
N LEU A 9 16.47 -9.57 1.22
CA LEU A 9 17.53 -8.59 1.02
C LEU A 9 18.47 -9.00 -0.12
N ASP A 10 18.90 -10.27 -0.16
CA ASP A 10 19.71 -10.81 -1.27
C ASP A 10 19.02 -10.62 -2.62
N ARG A 11 17.72 -10.95 -2.72
CA ARG A 11 16.93 -10.73 -3.94
C ARG A 11 16.83 -9.26 -4.32
N ALA A 12 16.59 -8.38 -3.36
CA ALA A 12 16.51 -6.93 -3.62
C ALA A 12 17.84 -6.37 -4.13
N HIS A 13 18.98 -6.84 -3.61
CA HIS A 13 20.29 -6.42 -4.10
C HIS A 13 20.56 -6.87 -5.54
N LYS A 14 20.20 -8.12 -5.89
CA LYS A 14 20.31 -8.61 -7.27
C LYS A 14 19.49 -7.77 -8.25
N ALA A 15 18.23 -7.47 -7.89
CA ALA A 15 17.38 -6.59 -8.70
C ALA A 15 17.99 -5.19 -8.87
N ARG A 16 18.51 -4.58 -7.79
CA ARG A 16 19.17 -3.26 -7.88
C ARG A 16 20.39 -3.26 -8.79
N PHE A 17 21.16 -4.35 -8.79
CA PHE A 17 22.33 -4.48 -9.67
C PHE A 17 21.93 -4.56 -11.15
N GLU A 18 20.95 -5.40 -11.48
CA GLU A 18 20.43 -5.51 -12.86
C GLU A 18 19.82 -4.18 -13.34
N ILE A 19 19.03 -3.51 -12.49
CA ILE A 19 18.47 -2.19 -12.80
C ILE A 19 19.58 -1.15 -13.05
N ALA A 20 20.66 -1.17 -12.27
CA ALA A 20 21.78 -0.23 -12.47
C ALA A 20 22.48 -0.43 -13.81
N GLN A 21 22.63 -1.69 -14.27
CA GLN A 21 23.17 -1.98 -15.61
C GLN A 21 22.27 -1.41 -16.71
N VAL A 22 20.95 -1.57 -16.58
CA VAL A 22 19.96 -1.01 -17.52
C VAL A 22 19.97 0.52 -17.48
N LEU A 23 20.01 1.14 -16.31
CA LEU A 23 20.09 2.60 -16.21
C LEU A 23 21.37 3.16 -16.84
N THR A 24 22.49 2.46 -16.65
CA THR A 24 23.78 2.82 -17.27
C THR A 24 23.71 2.71 -18.80
N SER A 25 23.07 1.67 -19.34
CA SER A 25 22.89 1.53 -20.79
C SER A 25 21.98 2.62 -21.38
N LEU A 26 21.06 3.16 -20.59
CA LEU A 26 20.22 4.32 -20.92
C LEU A 26 20.93 5.67 -20.71
N GLY A 27 22.21 5.67 -20.32
CA GLY A 27 23.02 6.88 -20.11
C GLY A 27 22.88 7.51 -18.72
N HIS A 28 22.19 6.87 -17.78
CA HIS A 28 22.07 7.33 -16.40
C HIS A 28 23.10 6.62 -15.50
N THR A 29 24.16 7.35 -15.16
CA THR A 29 25.30 6.83 -14.37
C THR A 29 25.27 7.23 -12.90
N GLY A 30 24.31 8.07 -12.50
CA GLY A 30 24.14 8.57 -11.14
C GLY A 30 23.23 7.70 -10.27
N GLY A 31 23.12 8.08 -9.00
CA GLY A 31 22.09 7.53 -8.12
C GLY A 31 20.71 8.07 -8.47
N VAL A 32 19.70 7.18 -8.49
CA VAL A 32 18.31 7.59 -8.65
C VAL A 32 17.85 8.33 -7.39
N GLN A 33 17.48 9.60 -7.56
CA GLN A 33 16.95 10.43 -6.48
C GLN A 33 15.60 9.88 -6.02
N LEU A 34 15.46 9.66 -4.71
CA LEU A 34 14.19 9.28 -4.12
C LEU A 34 13.37 10.55 -3.81
N PRO A 35 12.07 10.56 -4.10
CA PRO A 35 11.18 11.60 -3.61
C PRO A 35 11.11 11.54 -2.07
N ASP A 36 10.65 12.63 -1.46
CA ASP A 36 10.44 12.65 -0.02
C ASP A 36 9.26 11.73 0.36
N ILE A 37 9.58 10.57 0.94
CA ILE A 37 8.62 9.57 1.45
C ILE A 37 8.65 9.45 2.98
N SER A 38 9.15 10.49 3.66
CA SER A 38 9.29 10.51 5.13
C SER A 38 7.95 10.38 5.86
N THR A 39 6.83 10.76 5.21
CA THR A 39 5.49 10.63 5.76
C THR A 39 4.61 9.81 4.84
N LYS A 40 3.60 9.16 5.44
CA LYS A 40 2.58 8.39 4.71
C LYS A 40 1.92 9.25 3.62
N ASP A 41 1.50 10.46 3.96
CA ASP A 41 0.79 11.34 3.02
C ASP A 41 1.67 11.73 1.82
N LYS A 42 2.97 12.01 2.04
CA LYS A 42 3.90 12.32 0.94
C LYS A 42 4.15 11.13 0.02
N ALA A 43 4.30 9.93 0.61
CA ALA A 43 4.45 8.69 -0.17
C ALA A 43 3.19 8.38 -1.00
N GLN A 44 2.01 8.61 -0.43
CA GLN A 44 0.72 8.43 -1.12
C GLN A 44 0.56 9.42 -2.27
N ALA A 45 0.93 10.68 -2.07
CA ALA A 45 0.93 11.69 -3.13
C ALA A 45 1.91 11.35 -4.26
N TYR A 46 3.11 10.83 -3.91
CA TYR A 46 4.12 10.45 -4.91
C TYR A 46 3.63 9.34 -5.86
N ILE A 47 2.88 8.37 -5.35
CA ILE A 47 2.30 7.30 -6.18
C ILE A 47 0.98 7.72 -6.88
N GLY A 48 0.54 8.99 -6.72
CA GLY A 48 -0.66 9.53 -7.35
C GLY A 48 -1.98 9.12 -6.67
N LEU A 49 -1.96 8.75 -5.39
CA LEU A 49 -3.15 8.34 -4.67
C LEU A 49 -3.92 9.56 -4.14
N ASP A 50 -5.14 9.79 -4.63
CA ASP A 50 -6.04 10.83 -4.11
C ASP A 50 -6.69 10.38 -2.80
N MET A 51 -6.05 10.73 -1.69
CA MET A 51 -6.48 10.34 -0.36
C MET A 51 -7.75 11.04 0.10
N ASP A 52 -8.09 12.21 -0.43
CA ASP A 52 -9.29 12.93 -0.04
C ASP A 52 -10.52 12.27 -0.67
N MET A 53 -10.42 11.89 -1.96
CA MET A 53 -11.43 11.08 -2.63
C MET A 53 -11.61 9.72 -1.94
N GLU A 54 -10.52 9.00 -1.66
CA GLU A 54 -10.59 7.68 -1.02
C GLU A 54 -11.21 7.74 0.39
N ARG A 55 -10.83 8.73 1.20
CA ARG A 55 -11.44 8.95 2.53
C ARG A 55 -12.91 9.32 2.42
N GLY A 56 -13.28 10.18 1.46
CA GLY A 56 -14.68 10.56 1.21
C GLY A 56 -15.54 9.36 0.80
N ASN A 57 -15.04 8.54 -0.14
CA ASN A 57 -15.70 7.31 -0.58
C ASN A 57 -15.83 6.31 0.59
N LYS A 58 -14.80 6.21 1.42
CA LYS A 58 -14.84 5.34 2.61
C LYS A 58 -15.87 5.79 3.63
N SER A 59 -16.02 7.10 3.87
CA SER A 59 -17.06 7.63 4.78
C SER A 59 -18.45 7.29 4.24
N LYS A 60 -18.71 7.56 2.95
CA LYS A 60 -19.99 7.23 2.30
C LYS A 60 -20.31 5.74 2.40
N PHE A 61 -19.31 4.87 2.21
CA PHE A 61 -19.47 3.43 2.37
C PHE A 61 -19.82 3.03 3.82
N GLN A 62 -19.11 3.63 4.79
CA GLN A 62 -19.35 3.37 6.21
C GLN A 62 -20.73 3.83 6.67
N GLU A 63 -21.25 4.92 6.13
CA GLU A 63 -22.56 5.46 6.48
C GLU A 63 -23.72 4.73 5.77
N SER A 64 -23.52 4.28 4.53
CA SER A 64 -24.61 3.73 3.73
C SER A 64 -24.67 2.19 3.68
N VAL A 65 -23.51 1.53 3.59
CA VAL A 65 -23.43 0.08 3.35
C VAL A 65 -23.19 -0.69 4.64
N SER A 66 -22.30 -0.18 5.50
CA SER A 66 -21.97 -0.85 6.76
C SER A 66 -23.21 -1.12 7.65
N PRO A 67 -24.16 -0.17 7.83
CA PRO A 67 -25.33 -0.42 8.66
C PRO A 67 -26.25 -1.49 8.06
N LYS A 68 -26.43 -1.50 6.73
CA LYS A 68 -27.23 -2.52 6.02
C LYS A 68 -26.65 -3.91 6.21
N TRP A 69 -25.32 -4.05 6.18
CA TRP A 69 -24.65 -5.31 6.45
C TRP A 69 -24.83 -5.75 7.90
N LEU A 70 -24.78 -4.82 8.85
CA LEU A 70 -25.04 -5.12 10.26
C LEU A 70 -26.50 -5.56 10.47
N GLU A 71 -27.48 -4.90 9.87
CA GLU A 71 -28.89 -5.31 9.92
C GLU A 71 -29.10 -6.70 9.32
N GLN A 72 -28.56 -6.95 8.13
CA GLN A 72 -28.63 -8.26 7.47
C GLN A 72 -27.93 -9.34 8.30
N ALA A 73 -26.80 -9.04 8.93
CA ALA A 73 -26.09 -9.99 9.77
C ALA A 73 -26.84 -10.27 11.09
N LYS A 74 -27.52 -9.28 11.68
CA LYS A 74 -28.44 -9.46 12.83
C LYS A 74 -29.59 -10.39 12.45
N ALA A 75 -30.28 -10.10 11.34
CA ALA A 75 -31.41 -10.90 10.88
C ALA A 75 -31.04 -12.37 10.61
N ASN A 76 -29.82 -12.62 10.15
CA ASN A 76 -29.32 -13.97 9.87
C ASN A 76 -28.63 -14.64 11.07
N ASN A 77 -28.63 -14.05 12.28
CA ASN A 77 -27.92 -14.54 13.47
C ASN A 77 -26.41 -14.81 13.23
N ARG A 78 -25.77 -14.04 12.34
CA ARG A 78 -24.34 -14.19 11.98
C ARG A 78 -23.43 -13.19 12.68
N LEU A 79 -23.97 -12.34 13.55
CA LEU A 79 -23.14 -11.44 14.35
C LEU A 79 -22.60 -12.14 15.59
N VAL A 80 -21.27 -12.27 15.63
CA VAL A 80 -20.51 -12.90 16.73
C VAL A 80 -20.63 -12.10 18.04
N SER A 81 -21.01 -10.82 17.99
CA SER A 81 -21.17 -9.96 19.18
C SER A 81 -22.47 -10.17 19.95
N LEU A 82 -23.35 -11.10 19.55
CA LEU A 82 -24.57 -11.47 20.28
C LEU A 82 -24.32 -12.63 21.27
N LYS A 83 -23.17 -12.63 21.94
CA LYS A 83 -22.84 -13.59 23.00
C LYS A 83 -22.49 -12.87 24.29
#